data_AF-D2J9C7-F1
#
_entry.id   AF-D2J9C7-F1
#
_cell.length_a   1.000
_cell.length_b   1.000
_cell.length_c   1.000
_cell.angle_alpha   90.00
_cell.angle_beta   90.00
_cell.angle_gamma   90.00
#
_symmetry.space_group_name_H-M   'P 1'
#
loop_
_entity.id
_entity.type
_entity.pdbx_description
1 polymer ?
#
loop_
_entity_poly.entity_id
_entity_poly.type
_entity_poly.pdbx_seq_one_letter_code
_entity_poly.pdbx_strand_id
1 'polypeptide(L)'
;MSYSIIRVVKVKSKTNTRGIQRHIQRENKNYENIDIDLSKSYLNYDLVNDTKFDFNKKIDEKIEKNYKGKRKIRTDAIKHIDGLITSDNVFFNQLSEEETK
;
A
#
# COMPACT_ATOMS: atom_id res chain seq x y z
N MET A 1 23.05 2.42 15.10
CA MET A 1 22.07 1.38 15.48
C MET A 1 20.81 1.67 14.69
N SER A 2 20.40 0.71 13.86
CA SER A 2 19.19 0.82 13.03
C SER A 2 17.95 0.41 13.82
N TYR A 3 16.79 0.94 13.44
CA TYR A 3 15.52 0.65 14.11
C TYR A 3 14.48 0.17 13.12
N SER A 4 13.65 -0.77 13.57
CA SER A 4 12.43 -1.11 12.84
C SER A 4 11.44 0.06 12.91
N ILE A 5 10.96 0.48 11.74
CA ILE A 5 9.96 1.52 11.58
C ILE A 5 8.68 0.86 11.07
N ILE A 6 7.66 0.82 11.93
CA ILE A 6 6.33 0.35 11.59
C ILE A 6 5.34 1.48 11.84
N ARG A 7 4.69 1.95 10.78
CA ARG A 7 3.68 3.01 10.85
C ARG A 7 2.38 2.54 10.22
N VAL A 8 1.27 2.89 10.85
CA VAL A 8 -0.07 2.64 10.32
C VAL A 8 -0.88 3.93 10.18
N VAL A 9 -1.67 4.02 9.12
CA VAL A 9 -2.56 5.16 8.84
C VAL A 9 -3.97 4.66 8.56
N LYS A 10 -4.96 5.31 9.16
CA LYS A 10 -6.38 4.99 8.98
C LYS A 10 -6.88 5.58 7.66
N VAL A 11 -7.41 4.74 6.76
CA VAL A 11 -7.96 5.20 5.48
C VAL A 11 -9.47 5.02 5.46
N LYS A 12 -10.19 6.12 5.26
CA LYS A 12 -11.67 6.17 5.30
C LYS A 12 -12.31 6.37 3.92
N SER A 13 -11.64 7.10 3.04
CA SER A 13 -12.18 7.58 1.77
C SER A 13 -11.72 6.72 0.59
N LYS A 14 -12.64 6.43 -0.34
CA LYS A 14 -12.31 5.75 -1.61
C LYS A 14 -11.32 6.55 -2.47
N THR A 15 -11.37 7.87 -2.40
CA THR A 15 -10.45 8.76 -3.11
C THR A 15 -9.03 8.59 -2.58
N ASN A 16 -8.87 8.50 -1.25
CA ASN A 16 -7.56 8.26 -0.65
C ASN A 16 -7.03 6.87 -1.02
N THR A 17 -7.88 5.84 -0.96
CA THR A 17 -7.54 4.49 -1.44
C THR A 17 -7.04 4.52 -2.88
N ARG A 18 -7.72 5.26 -3.78
CA ARG A 18 -7.33 5.36 -5.18
C ARG A 18 -5.99 6.08 -5.36
N GLY A 19 -5.73 7.12 -4.57
CA GLY A 19 -4.42 7.78 -4.55
C GLY A 19 -3.31 6.82 -4.13
N ILE A 20 -3.53 6.06 -3.06
CA ILE A 20 -2.61 5.03 -2.57
C ILE A 20 -2.37 3.96 -3.64
N GLN A 21 -3.42 3.41 -4.25
CA GLN A 21 -3.31 2.42 -5.33
C GLN A 21 -2.42 2.94 -6.48
N ARG A 22 -2.74 4.13 -7.01
CA ARG A 22 -2.00 4.72 -8.12
C ARG A 22 -0.52 4.92 -7.78
N HIS A 23 -0.23 5.27 -6.53
CA HIS A 23 1.14 5.40 -6.04
C HIS A 23 1.83 4.04 -5.91
N ILE A 24 1.25 3.08 -5.18
CA ILE A 24 1.83 1.74 -4.92
C ILE A 24 2.01 0.95 -6.21
N GLN A 25 0.97 0.85 -7.04
CA GLN A 25 1.01 0.07 -8.29
C GLN A 25 1.69 0.82 -9.44
N ARG A 26 2.30 1.99 -9.19
CA ARG A 26 2.99 2.82 -10.18
C ARG A 26 2.13 3.09 -11.44
N GLU A 27 0.90 3.55 -11.25
CA GLU A 27 -0.05 3.82 -12.35
C GLU A 27 0.07 5.24 -12.91
N ASN A 28 0.77 6.14 -12.23
CA ASN A 28 0.97 7.51 -12.71
C ASN A 28 2.10 7.55 -13.73
N LYS A 29 1.98 8.45 -14.71
CA LYS A 29 3.06 8.74 -15.66
C LYS A 29 4.02 9.79 -15.12
N ASN A 30 3.46 10.77 -14.41
CA ASN A 30 4.21 11.90 -13.84
C ASN A 30 4.10 11.82 -12.32
N TYR A 31 5.25 11.91 -11.64
CA TYR A 31 5.35 12.00 -10.19
C TYR A 31 5.94 13.36 -9.84
N GLU A 32 5.30 14.07 -8.91
CA GLU A 32 5.88 15.28 -8.33
C GLU A 32 7.04 14.96 -7.39
N ASN A 33 7.05 13.74 -6.83
CA ASN A 33 8.14 13.25 -6.00
C ASN A 33 9.37 12.93 -6.85
N ILE A 34 10.39 13.79 -6.75
CA ILE A 34 11.68 13.67 -7.45
C ILE A 34 12.52 12.46 -7.01
N ASP A 35 12.22 11.87 -5.85
CA ASP A 35 12.97 10.73 -5.32
C ASP A 35 12.53 9.40 -5.97
N ILE A 36 11.45 9.40 -6.75
CA ILE A 36 10.98 8.20 -7.47
C ILE A 36 11.76 8.04 -8.78
N ASP A 37 12.67 7.07 -8.78
CA ASP A 37 13.32 6.60 -10.00
C ASP A 37 12.40 5.60 -10.74
N LEU A 38 11.69 6.08 -11.76
CA LEU A 38 10.80 5.24 -12.56
C LEU A 38 11.54 4.13 -13.31
N SER A 39 12.82 4.32 -13.64
CA SER A 39 13.61 3.30 -14.31
C SER A 39 13.77 2.05 -13.45
N LYS A 40 13.69 2.17 -12.11
CA LYS A 40 13.78 1.07 -11.15
C LYS A 40 12.44 0.46 -10.76
N SER A 41 11.32 0.97 -11.29
CA SER A 41 9.99 0.49 -10.86
C SER A 41 9.72 -0.98 -11.17
N TYR A 42 10.45 -1.58 -12.12
CA TYR A 42 10.38 -3.01 -12.42
C TYR A 42 10.93 -3.91 -11.31
N LEU A 43 11.73 -3.36 -10.39
CA LEU A 43 12.26 -4.07 -9.23
C LEU A 43 11.24 -4.18 -8.09
N ASN A 44 10.18 -3.35 -8.11
CA ASN A 44 9.13 -3.43 -7.11
C ASN A 44 8.30 -4.71 -7.30
N TYR A 45 7.89 -5.30 -6.19
CA TYR A 45 7.08 -6.52 -6.18
C TYR A 45 5.92 -6.41 -5.20
N ASP A 46 4.86 -7.18 -5.46
CA ASP A 46 3.73 -7.38 -4.55
C ASP A 46 3.85 -8.79 -3.96
N LEU A 47 3.84 -8.88 -2.63
CA LEU A 47 4.02 -10.14 -1.90
C LEU A 47 2.78 -11.05 -1.92
N VAL A 48 1.62 -10.51 -2.28
CA VAL A 48 0.32 -11.19 -2.12
C VAL A 48 -0.40 -11.34 -3.46
N ASN A 49 -0.20 -10.43 -4.41
CA ASN A 49 -0.97 -10.38 -5.64
C ASN A 49 -0.05 -10.44 -6.86
N ASP A 50 -0.34 -11.37 -7.78
CA ASP A 50 0.45 -11.53 -9.01
C ASP A 50 0.23 -10.40 -10.02
N THR A 51 -0.93 -9.73 -9.95
CA THR A 51 -1.32 -8.68 -10.90
C THR A 51 -1.92 -7.47 -10.21
N LYS A 52 -1.82 -6.32 -10.88
CA LYS A 52 -2.46 -5.07 -10.44
C LYS A 52 -3.97 -5.25 -10.35
N PHE A 53 -4.57 -4.63 -9.35
CA PHE A 53 -6.01 -4.72 -9.09
C PHE A 53 -6.54 -3.44 -8.46
N ASP A 54 -7.86 -3.22 -8.60
CA ASP A 54 -8.53 -2.09 -7.97
C ASP A 54 -8.71 -2.33 -6.47
N PHE A 55 -8.08 -1.48 -5.66
CA PHE A 55 -8.09 -1.56 -4.21
C PHE A 55 -9.50 -1.32 -3.65
N ASN A 56 -10.23 -0.33 -4.17
CA ASN A 56 -11.58 -0.05 -3.70
C ASN A 56 -12.51 -1.21 -3.96
N LYS A 57 -12.43 -1.80 -5.16
CA LYS A 57 -13.22 -2.98 -5.53
C LYS A 57 -12.93 -4.15 -4.58
N LYS A 58 -11.65 -4.48 -4.35
CA LYS A 58 -11.28 -5.59 -3.45
C LYS A 58 -11.69 -5.35 -2.00
N ILE A 59 -11.63 -4.11 -1.52
CA ILE A 59 -12.07 -3.75 -0.17
C ILE A 59 -13.59 -3.90 -0.05
N ASP A 60 -14.35 -3.37 -1.01
CA ASP A 60 -15.80 -3.46 -1.00
C ASP A 60 -16.26 -4.94 -1.08
N GLU A 61 -15.68 -5.74 -1.97
CA GLU A 61 -15.94 -7.19 -2.06
C GLU A 61 -15.66 -7.92 -0.74
N LYS A 62 -14.54 -7.61 -0.08
CA LYS A 62 -14.21 -8.17 1.24
C LYS A 62 -15.22 -7.74 2.31
N ILE A 63 -15.67 -6.50 2.30
CA ILE A 63 -16.67 -6.00 3.24
C ILE A 63 -18.00 -6.71 2.99
N GLU A 64 -18.48 -6.77 1.76
CA GLU A 64 -19.76 -7.39 1.39
C GLU A 64 -19.77 -8.89 1.75
N LYS A 65 -18.68 -9.61 1.50
CA LYS A 65 -18.57 -11.04 1.82
C LYS A 65 -18.58 -11.34 3.32
N ASN A 66 -18.02 -10.45 4.14
CA ASN A 66 -17.76 -10.73 5.56
C ASN A 66 -18.64 -9.95 6.55
N TYR A 67 -19.26 -8.85 6.12
CA TYR A 67 -20.10 -8.03 6.98
C TYR A 67 -21.48 -8.66 7.17
N LYS A 68 -21.72 -9.22 8.36
CA LYS A 68 -23.00 -9.85 8.73
C LYS A 68 -24.01 -8.89 9.36
N GLY A 69 -23.68 -7.61 9.47
CA GLY A 69 -24.56 -6.61 10.06
C GLY A 69 -25.69 -6.22 9.12
N LYS A 70 -26.83 -5.85 9.70
CA LYS A 70 -28.03 -5.42 8.93
C LYS A 70 -28.05 -3.92 8.62
N ARG A 71 -27.13 -3.15 9.21
CA ARG A 71 -27.09 -1.68 9.11
C ARG A 71 -26.07 -1.24 8.05
N LYS A 72 -26.35 -0.11 7.40
CA LYS A 72 -25.40 0.52 6.49
C LYS A 72 -24.12 0.90 7.26
N ILE A 73 -22.96 0.58 6.69
CA ILE A 73 -21.67 1.01 7.23
C ILE A 73 -21.58 2.53 7.10
N ARG A 74 -21.23 3.20 8.22
CA ARG A 74 -21.06 4.66 8.26
C ARG A 74 -20.06 5.13 7.19
N THR A 75 -20.33 6.28 6.59
CA THR A 75 -19.54 6.83 5.47
C THR A 75 -18.12 7.21 5.88
N ASP A 76 -17.91 7.55 7.15
CA ASP A 76 -16.63 7.91 7.76
C ASP A 76 -15.97 6.74 8.52
N ALA A 77 -16.44 5.52 8.28
CA ALA A 77 -15.79 4.31 8.78
C ALA A 77 -14.37 4.21 8.22
N ILE A 78 -13.47 3.68 9.03
CA ILE A 78 -12.16 3.23 8.54
C ILE A 78 -12.42 2.02 7.64
N LYS A 79 -12.02 2.11 6.38
CA LYS A 79 -12.23 1.07 5.37
C LYS A 79 -11.07 0.08 5.35
N HIS A 80 -9.85 0.59 5.51
CA HIS A 80 -8.64 -0.21 5.65
C HIS A 80 -7.56 0.59 6.38
N ILE A 81 -6.45 -0.08 6.68
CA ILE A 81 -5.23 0.50 7.22
C ILE A 81 -4.17 0.44 6.13
N ASP A 82 -3.47 1.55 5.92
CA ASP A 82 -2.24 1.60 5.13
C ASP A 82 -1.04 1.49 6.08
N GLY A 83 -0.08 0.62 5.74
CA GLY A 83 1.03 0.26 6.60
C GLY A 83 2.37 0.45 5.90
N LEU A 84 3.31 1.11 6.59
CA LEU A 84 4.71 1.22 6.18
C LEU A 84 5.56 0.39 7.13
N ILE A 85 6.33 -0.54 6.57
CA ILE A 85 7.34 -1.32 7.27
C ILE A 85 8.68 -0.99 6.59
N THR A 86 9.61 -0.43 7.34
CA THR A 86 10.92 -0.04 6.83
C THR A 86 11.96 0.06 7.96
N SER A 87 13.18 0.46 7.61
CA SER A 87 14.31 0.76 8.49
C SER A 87 15.11 1.92 7.88
N ASP A 88 16.30 2.19 8.40
CA ASP A 88 17.22 3.16 7.79
C ASP A 88 18.02 2.55 6.61
N ASN A 89 18.67 3.42 5.84
CA ASN A 89 19.50 2.98 4.71
C ASN A 89 20.70 2.14 5.15
N VAL A 90 21.22 2.36 6.37
CA VAL A 90 22.35 1.60 6.90
C VAL A 90 21.99 0.12 7.02
N PHE A 91 20.77 -0.19 7.47
CA PHE A 91 20.25 -1.54 7.54
C PHE A 91 20.16 -2.20 6.15
N PHE A 92 19.48 -1.55 5.19
CA PHE A 92 19.25 -2.17 3.87
C PHE A 92 20.52 -2.27 3.01
N ASN A 93 21.49 -1.37 3.19
CA ASN A 93 22.76 -1.43 2.46
C ASN A 93 23.62 -2.66 2.84
N GLN A 94 23.28 -3.36 3.92
CA GLN A 94 23.97 -4.57 4.38
C GLN A 94 23.30 -5.85 3.89
N LEU A 95 22.12 -5.75 3.28
CA LEU A 95 21.34 -6.90 2.81
C LEU A 95 21.52 -7.11 1.31
N SER A 96 21.54 -8.37 0.90
CA SER A 96 21.37 -8.76 -0.49
C SER A 96 19.91 -8.56 -0.95
N GLU A 97 19.69 -8.65 -2.27
CA GLU A 97 18.33 -8.62 -2.83
C GLU A 97 17.46 -9.78 -2.33
N GLU A 98 18.05 -10.95 -2.12
CA GLU A 98 17.37 -12.14 -1.61
C GLU A 98 16.99 -11.96 -0.14
N GLU A 99 17.85 -11.38 0.69
CA GLU A 99 17.54 -11.08 2.10
C GLU A 99 16.52 -9.95 2.26
N THR A 100 16.42 -9.06 1.27
CA THR A 100 15.47 -7.95 1.27
C THR A 100 14.06 -8.38 0.84
N LYS A 101 13.94 -9.50 0.13
CA LYS A 101 12.70 -9.97 -0.50
C LYS A 101 11.95 -10.98 0.36
#